data_AF-A0A9E5WIJ8-F1
#
_entry.id   AF-A0A9E5WIJ8-F1
#
_cell.length_a   1.000
_cell.length_b   1.000
_cell.length_c   1.000
_cell.angle_alpha   90.00
_cell.angle_beta   90.00
_cell.angle_gamma   90.00
#
_symmetry.space_group_name_H-M   'P 1'
#
loop_
_entity.id
_entity.type
_entity.pdbx_description
1 polymer ?
#
loop_
_entity_poly.entity_id
_entity_poly.type
_entity_poly.pdbx_seq_one_letter_code
_entity_poly.pdbx_strand_id
1 'polypeptide(L)'
;MDGGPCRRRIETNGPHTDPAQRSELDQIFEFWSSDADADKRSNFGGIQTDVARGLVVDGEAFAHVISTDSGPKIRLIPPELIDESYTRELDGGYVVSGIEFNQNADRVAYWIRHDRPFSQFSGYGPPRRVDANEILHIMRPLAAGQVRGISWLAPAIMAASDLDQLTDALRVGVKVSAMHAGFLVDQNGLGGEVYDGNAIGGILESGLEPGTLKRLPTGMDVKFNTPPHRWRLIRSLNSVCASLLPR
;
A
#
# COMPACT_ATOMS: atom_id res chain seq x y z
N MET A 1 -0.92 41.63 -24.60
CA MET A 1 -0.40 40.36 -24.09
C MET A 1 -1.06 40.16 -22.74
N ASP A 2 -2.06 39.29 -22.67
CA ASP A 2 -2.61 38.84 -21.39
C ASP A 2 -2.75 37.32 -21.45
N GLY A 3 -1.66 36.65 -21.03
CA GLY A 3 -1.59 35.20 -20.90
C GLY A 3 -2.20 34.79 -19.58
N GLY A 4 -3.52 34.62 -19.55
CA GLY A 4 -4.19 33.94 -18.45
C GLY A 4 -3.79 32.45 -18.38
N PRO A 5 -3.70 31.84 -17.19
CA PRO A 5 -3.33 30.43 -17.07
C PRO A 5 -4.36 29.57 -17.77
N CYS A 6 -3.89 28.74 -18.72
CA CYS A 6 -4.67 27.71 -19.40
C CYS A 6 -5.14 26.66 -18.39
N ARG A 7 -6.20 26.97 -17.63
CA ARG A 7 -6.95 25.99 -16.87
C ARG A 7 -7.81 25.23 -17.88
N ARG A 8 -7.29 24.13 -18.43
CA ARG A 8 -8.13 23.12 -19.09
C ARG A 8 -9.11 22.59 -18.05
N ARG A 9 -10.26 23.25 -17.94
CA ARG A 9 -11.47 22.69 -17.36
C ARG A 9 -11.73 21.41 -18.15
N ILE A 10 -11.87 20.27 -17.47
CA ILE A 10 -12.41 19.06 -18.09
C ILE A 10 -13.85 19.42 -18.41
N GLU A 11 -14.10 19.90 -19.62
CA GLU A 11 -15.45 20.15 -20.10
C GLU A 11 -16.04 18.78 -20.40
N THR A 12 -17.13 18.43 -19.72
CA THR A 12 -17.99 17.27 -20.01
C THR A 12 -18.76 17.44 -21.31
N ASN A 13 -18.48 18.49 -22.09
CA ASN A 13 -19.10 18.74 -23.37
C ASN A 13 -18.53 17.76 -24.40
N GLY A 14 -19.30 16.71 -24.72
CA GLY A 14 -18.99 15.81 -25.83
C GLY A 14 -18.71 16.59 -27.14
N PRO A 15 -17.92 16.02 -28.07
CA PRO A 15 -17.47 16.70 -29.29
C PRO A 15 -18.59 16.99 -30.30
N HIS A 16 -19.82 16.55 -30.03
CA HIS A 16 -20.95 16.73 -30.94
C HIS A 16 -21.39 18.20 -31.02
N THR A 17 -21.55 18.70 -32.24
CA THR A 17 -21.90 20.10 -32.55
C THR A 17 -23.35 20.45 -32.18
N ASP A 18 -24.26 19.46 -32.24
CA ASP A 18 -25.68 19.63 -31.90
C ASP A 18 -25.93 19.45 -30.38
N PRO A 19 -26.49 20.46 -29.68
CA PRO A 19 -26.83 20.35 -28.26
C PRO A 19 -27.90 19.29 -27.93
N ALA A 20 -28.83 19.00 -28.84
CA ALA A 20 -29.88 18.00 -28.58
C ALA A 20 -29.28 16.59 -28.51
N GLN A 21 -28.46 16.23 -29.50
CA GLN A 21 -27.75 14.95 -29.55
C GLN A 21 -26.73 14.81 -28.41
N ARG A 22 -26.10 15.90 -27.96
CA ARG A 22 -25.24 15.87 -26.77
C ARG A 22 -26.01 15.45 -25.53
N SER A 23 -27.18 16.04 -25.29
CA SER A 23 -27.99 15.69 -24.12
C SER A 23 -28.47 14.24 -24.16
N GLU A 24 -28.80 13.71 -25.33
CA GLU A 24 -29.14 12.31 -25.52
C GLU A 24 -27.97 11.37 -25.21
N LEU A 25 -26.77 11.67 -25.74
CA LEU A 25 -25.55 10.89 -25.46
C LEU A 25 -25.17 10.93 -23.99
N ASP A 26 -25.29 12.08 -23.33
CA ASP A 26 -25.00 12.22 -21.89
C ASP A 26 -25.96 11.36 -21.05
N GLN A 27 -27.24 11.30 -21.41
CA GLN A 27 -28.22 10.44 -20.74
C GLN A 27 -27.93 8.96 -20.94
N ILE A 28 -27.58 8.54 -22.17
CA ILE A 28 -27.19 7.17 -22.47
C ILE A 28 -25.95 6.78 -21.68
N PHE A 29 -24.95 7.67 -21.63
CA PHE A 29 -23.72 7.43 -20.89
C PHE A 29 -23.96 7.35 -19.39
N GLU A 30 -24.80 8.21 -18.81
CA GLU A 30 -25.12 8.17 -17.38
C GLU A 30 -25.84 6.88 -17.00
N PHE A 31 -26.80 6.45 -17.82
CA PHE A 31 -27.48 5.18 -17.63
C PHE A 31 -26.50 4.01 -17.70
N TRP A 32 -25.66 3.96 -18.73
CA TRP A 32 -24.62 2.95 -18.88
C TRP A 32 -23.63 2.96 -17.71
N SER A 33 -23.17 4.15 -17.30
CA SER A 33 -22.22 4.36 -16.22
C SER A 33 -22.69 3.72 -14.91
N SER A 34 -24.00 3.80 -14.62
CA SER A 34 -24.60 3.19 -13.44
C SER A 34 -24.55 1.66 -13.42
N ASP A 35 -24.50 1.03 -14.59
CA ASP A 35 -24.56 -0.43 -14.80
C ASP A 35 -23.29 -0.96 -15.50
N ALA A 36 -22.21 -0.18 -15.58
CA ALA A 36 -21.03 -0.54 -16.35
C ALA A 36 -20.27 -1.76 -15.79
N ASP A 37 -20.40 -2.04 -14.50
CA ASP A 37 -19.68 -3.11 -13.80
C ASP A 37 -20.28 -4.49 -14.04
N ALA A 38 -19.51 -5.38 -14.66
CA ALA A 38 -19.90 -6.76 -14.90
C ALA A 38 -20.13 -7.57 -13.62
N ASP A 39 -19.46 -7.21 -12.52
CA ASP A 39 -19.57 -7.89 -11.23
C ASP A 39 -20.61 -7.23 -10.31
N LYS A 40 -21.25 -6.15 -10.78
CA LYS A 40 -22.34 -5.43 -10.09
C LYS A 40 -21.97 -4.95 -8.69
N ARG A 41 -20.71 -4.56 -8.48
CA ARG A 41 -20.20 -4.06 -7.20
C ARG A 41 -20.25 -2.54 -7.13
N SER A 42 -20.05 -1.88 -8.26
CA SER A 42 -19.97 -0.42 -8.36
C SER A 42 -20.50 0.10 -9.69
N ASN A 43 -20.32 1.40 -9.93
CA ASN A 43 -20.59 2.06 -11.21
C ASN A 43 -19.25 2.35 -11.92
N PHE A 44 -19.30 2.97 -13.10
CA PHE A 44 -18.11 3.31 -13.87
C PHE A 44 -17.08 4.16 -13.09
N GLY A 45 -17.53 5.11 -12.26
CA GLY A 45 -16.64 5.89 -11.39
C GLY A 45 -15.95 5.05 -10.31
N GLY A 46 -16.64 4.02 -9.80
CA GLY A 46 -16.05 3.02 -8.91
C GLY A 46 -14.95 2.22 -9.60
N ILE A 47 -15.20 1.76 -10.82
CA ILE A 47 -14.20 1.07 -11.65
C ILE A 47 -12.97 1.95 -11.87
N GLN A 48 -13.17 3.23 -12.22
CA GLN A 48 -12.06 4.18 -12.39
C GLN A 48 -11.25 4.36 -11.10
N THR A 49 -11.91 4.39 -9.95
CA THR A 49 -11.27 4.48 -8.64
C THR A 49 -10.41 3.24 -8.36
N ASP A 50 -10.94 2.05 -8.67
CA ASP A 50 -10.22 0.80 -8.48
C ASP A 50 -9.05 0.65 -9.46
N VAL A 51 -9.20 1.09 -10.71
CA VAL A 51 -8.09 1.18 -11.68
C VAL A 51 -7.01 2.13 -11.17
N ALA A 52 -7.37 3.32 -10.68
CA ALA A 52 -6.41 4.27 -10.13
C ALA A 52 -5.67 3.69 -8.93
N ARG A 53 -6.37 2.95 -8.07
CA ARG A 53 -5.74 2.20 -6.97
C ARG A 53 -4.77 1.13 -7.48
N GLY A 54 -5.17 0.33 -8.47
CA GLY A 54 -4.33 -0.70 -9.09
C GLY A 54 -3.05 -0.10 -9.69
N LEU A 55 -3.14 1.05 -10.35
CA LEU A 55 -1.96 1.77 -10.85
C LEU A 55 -0.99 2.19 -9.73
N VAL A 56 -1.51 2.63 -8.59
CA VAL A 56 -0.66 3.05 -7.46
C VAL A 56 -0.03 1.86 -6.76
N VAL A 57 -0.84 0.83 -6.47
CA VAL A 57 -0.44 -0.32 -5.64
C VAL A 57 0.31 -1.35 -6.46
N ASP A 58 -0.25 -1.79 -7.58
CA ASP A 58 0.28 -2.87 -8.42
C ASP A 58 1.12 -2.33 -9.60
N GLY A 59 0.88 -1.07 -10.01
CA GLY A 59 1.58 -0.45 -11.16
C GLY A 59 0.85 -0.59 -12.49
N GLU A 60 -0.19 -1.42 -12.51
CA GLU A 60 -1.02 -1.71 -13.67
C GLU A 60 -2.43 -2.11 -13.24
N ALA A 61 -3.36 -2.06 -14.18
CA ALA A 61 -4.69 -2.61 -14.05
C ALA A 61 -5.12 -3.26 -15.37
N PHE A 62 -5.94 -4.30 -15.29
CA PHE A 62 -6.53 -4.95 -16.45
C PHE A 62 -8.05 -4.84 -16.38
N ALA A 63 -8.67 -4.45 -17.48
CA ALA A 63 -10.12 -4.39 -17.61
C ALA A 63 -10.57 -5.21 -18.83
N HIS A 64 -11.39 -6.22 -18.61
CA HIS A 64 -12.05 -7.00 -19.67
C HIS A 64 -13.35 -6.31 -20.06
N VAL A 65 -13.42 -5.87 -21.31
CA VAL A 65 -14.62 -5.32 -21.93
C VAL A 65 -15.41 -6.48 -22.52
N ILE A 66 -16.59 -6.73 -21.95
CA ILE A 66 -17.49 -7.80 -22.31
C ILE A 66 -18.68 -7.18 -23.06
N SER A 67 -18.82 -7.50 -24.34
CA SER A 67 -19.99 -7.06 -25.12
C SER A 67 -21.22 -7.85 -24.69
N THR A 68 -22.27 -7.16 -24.23
CA THR A 68 -23.60 -7.76 -23.95
C THR A 68 -24.68 -7.06 -24.78
N ASP A 69 -25.86 -7.68 -24.88
CA ASP A 69 -27.01 -7.10 -25.61
C ASP A 69 -27.46 -5.75 -25.04
N SER A 70 -27.20 -5.51 -23.76
CA SER A 70 -27.50 -4.26 -23.05
C SER A 70 -26.38 -3.21 -23.12
N GLY A 71 -25.30 -3.48 -23.85
CA GLY A 71 -24.13 -2.61 -23.97
C GLY A 71 -22.85 -3.24 -23.38
N PRO A 72 -21.69 -2.60 -23.54
CA PRO A 72 -20.44 -3.14 -23.02
C PRO A 72 -20.43 -3.14 -21.48
N LYS A 73 -19.93 -4.21 -20.88
CA LYS A 73 -19.66 -4.31 -19.44
C LYS A 73 -18.15 -4.37 -19.21
N ILE A 74 -17.70 -3.87 -18.08
CA ILE A 74 -16.30 -3.87 -17.71
C ILE A 74 -16.13 -4.76 -16.48
N ARG A 75 -15.24 -5.74 -16.58
CA ARG A 75 -14.77 -6.55 -15.45
C ARG A 75 -13.32 -6.22 -15.18
N LEU A 76 -13.01 -5.83 -13.94
CA LEU A 76 -11.61 -5.69 -13.53
C LEU A 76 -10.99 -7.07 -13.31
N ILE A 77 -9.84 -7.29 -13.93
CA ILE A 77 -9.04 -8.49 -13.74
C ILE A 77 -7.87 -8.13 -12.82
N PRO A 78 -7.74 -8.81 -11.67
CA PRO A 78 -6.56 -8.68 -10.82
C PRO A 78 -5.27 -8.99 -11.61
N PRO A 79 -4.21 -8.14 -11.53
CA PRO A 79 -2.94 -8.38 -12.22
C PRO A 79 -2.29 -9.73 -11.90
N GLU A 80 -2.50 -10.25 -10.69
CA GLU A 80 -2.03 -11.57 -10.23
C GLU A 80 -2.60 -12.76 -11.01
N LEU A 81 -3.73 -12.58 -11.72
CA LEU A 81 -4.28 -13.62 -12.59
C LEU A 81 -3.53 -13.73 -13.92
N ILE A 82 -2.76 -12.70 -14.28
CA ILE A 82 -1.88 -12.72 -15.44
C ILE A 82 -0.49 -13.05 -14.93
N ASP A 83 -0.14 -14.32 -15.09
CA ASP A 83 1.05 -14.90 -14.48
C ASP A 83 2.34 -14.38 -15.14
N GLU A 84 3.19 -13.69 -14.38
CA GLU A 84 4.47 -13.16 -14.86
C GLU A 84 5.46 -14.26 -15.25
N SER A 85 5.31 -15.46 -14.68
CA SER A 85 6.16 -16.62 -15.02
C SER A 85 5.71 -17.32 -16.30
N TYR A 86 4.51 -17.02 -16.81
CA TYR A 86 3.98 -17.63 -18.02
C TYR A 86 4.64 -17.01 -19.27
N THR A 87 5.79 -17.56 -19.64
CA THR A 87 6.62 -17.14 -20.77
C THR A 87 6.97 -18.36 -21.62
N ARG A 88 6.70 -18.29 -22.93
CA ARG A 88 6.94 -19.41 -23.87
C ARG A 88 7.00 -18.92 -25.31
N GLU A 89 7.69 -19.67 -26.16
CA GLU A 89 7.64 -19.47 -27.61
C GLU A 89 6.35 -20.09 -28.19
N LEU A 90 5.85 -19.53 -29.29
CA LEU A 90 4.69 -20.00 -30.03
C LEU A 90 5.01 -20.02 -31.53
N ASP A 91 4.35 -20.92 -32.28
CA ASP A 91 4.40 -20.84 -33.74
C ASP A 91 3.66 -19.56 -34.19
N GLY A 92 4.43 -18.56 -34.61
CA GLY A 92 3.88 -17.26 -35.04
C GLY A 92 3.95 -16.14 -34.00
N GLY A 93 4.66 -16.35 -32.89
CA GLY A 93 4.80 -15.33 -31.85
C GLY A 93 5.47 -15.83 -30.58
N TYR A 94 5.23 -15.14 -29.48
CA TYR A 94 5.75 -15.53 -28.18
C TYR A 94 4.89 -14.97 -27.07
N VAL A 95 4.95 -15.58 -25.89
CA VAL A 95 4.31 -15.08 -24.67
C VAL A 95 5.42 -14.64 -23.72
N VAL A 96 5.30 -13.42 -23.18
CA VAL A 96 6.15 -12.89 -22.12
C VAL A 96 5.27 -12.38 -20.99
N SER A 97 5.51 -12.87 -19.79
CA SER A 97 4.81 -12.44 -18.56
C SER A 97 3.28 -12.47 -18.67
N GLY A 98 2.74 -13.52 -19.30
CA GLY A 98 1.31 -13.72 -19.48
C GLY A 98 0.69 -12.95 -20.64
N ILE A 99 1.48 -12.20 -21.42
CA ILE A 99 1.03 -11.40 -22.57
C ILE A 99 1.59 -12.02 -23.84
N GLU A 100 0.71 -12.30 -24.79
CA GLU A 100 1.04 -12.88 -26.09
C GLU A 100 1.30 -11.79 -27.12
N PHE A 101 2.40 -11.96 -27.85
CA PHE A 101 2.86 -11.09 -28.92
C PHE A 101 2.93 -11.85 -30.24
N ASN A 102 2.60 -11.18 -31.35
CA ASN A 102 2.86 -11.69 -32.69
C ASN A 102 4.36 -11.50 -33.07
N GLN A 103 4.74 -11.95 -34.28
CA GLN A 103 6.10 -11.75 -34.81
C GLN A 103 6.52 -10.28 -34.98
N ASN A 104 5.55 -9.36 -35.06
CA ASN A 104 5.79 -7.92 -35.17
C ASN A 104 5.88 -7.23 -33.81
N ALA A 105 5.83 -7.98 -32.70
CA ALA A 105 5.78 -7.49 -31.33
C ALA A 105 4.51 -6.69 -30.96
N ASP A 106 3.41 -6.88 -31.69
CA ASP A 106 2.10 -6.37 -31.28
C ASP A 106 1.46 -7.32 -30.25
N ARG A 107 0.79 -6.76 -29.24
CA ARG A 107 0.04 -7.53 -28.23
C ARG A 107 -1.22 -8.09 -28.88
N VAL A 108 -1.37 -9.41 -28.89
CA VAL A 108 -2.51 -10.10 -29.53
C VAL A 108 -3.44 -10.80 -28.56
N ALA A 109 -2.95 -11.21 -27.38
CA ALA A 109 -3.78 -11.83 -26.36
C ALA A 109 -3.17 -11.73 -24.96
N TYR A 110 -3.99 -12.00 -23.96
CA TYR A 110 -3.59 -12.16 -22.56
C TYR A 110 -4.00 -13.54 -22.07
N TRP A 111 -3.14 -14.15 -21.27
CA TRP A 111 -3.35 -15.45 -20.66
C TRP A 111 -3.76 -15.28 -19.21
N ILE A 112 -5.02 -15.54 -18.92
CA ILE A 112 -5.64 -15.30 -17.60
C ILE A 112 -5.86 -16.62 -16.89
N ARG A 113 -5.35 -16.73 -15.66
CA ARG A 113 -5.61 -17.88 -14.79
C ARG A 113 -7.08 -17.95 -14.36
N HIS A 114 -7.58 -19.16 -14.20
CA HIS A 114 -8.94 -19.38 -13.70
C HIS A 114 -9.11 -18.90 -12.25
N ASP A 115 -8.11 -19.19 -11.41
CA ASP A 115 -8.12 -18.89 -9.99
C ASP A 115 -6.88 -18.13 -9.57
N ARG A 116 -7.04 -17.38 -8.47
CA ARG A 116 -5.94 -16.71 -7.80
C ARG A 116 -4.86 -17.70 -7.38
N PRO A 117 -3.58 -17.29 -7.42
CA PRO A 117 -2.53 -18.04 -6.74
C PRO A 117 -2.96 -18.37 -5.31
N PHE A 118 -2.79 -19.63 -4.88
CA PHE A 118 -3.13 -20.11 -3.54
C PHE A 118 -4.64 -20.18 -3.19
N SER A 119 -5.54 -20.15 -4.18
CA SER A 119 -6.96 -20.48 -3.95
C SER A 119 -7.13 -21.89 -3.39
N GLN A 120 -7.93 -22.03 -2.32
CA GLN A 120 -8.21 -23.32 -1.67
C GLN A 120 -8.91 -24.32 -2.60
N PHE A 121 -9.65 -23.80 -3.58
CA PHE A 121 -10.38 -24.59 -4.58
C PHE A 121 -9.82 -24.32 -5.99
N SER A 122 -8.49 -24.22 -6.11
CA SER A 122 -7.85 -24.01 -7.41
C SER A 122 -8.30 -25.08 -8.41
N GLY A 123 -8.99 -24.65 -9.47
CA GLY A 123 -9.15 -25.45 -10.67
C GLY A 123 -7.77 -25.73 -11.26
N TYR A 124 -7.46 -27.00 -11.51
CA TYR A 124 -6.30 -27.37 -12.32
C TYR A 124 -6.67 -27.20 -13.79
N GLY A 125 -6.11 -26.20 -14.44
CA GLY A 125 -6.33 -25.95 -15.86
C GLY A 125 -5.31 -24.97 -16.44
N PRO A 126 -4.99 -25.08 -17.73
CA PRO A 126 -4.17 -24.08 -18.39
C PRO A 126 -4.86 -22.70 -18.33
N PRO A 127 -4.10 -21.59 -18.32
CA PRO A 127 -4.70 -20.26 -18.37
C PRO A 127 -5.56 -20.09 -19.63
N ARG A 128 -6.64 -19.33 -19.51
CA ARG A 128 -7.54 -18.99 -20.62
C ARG A 128 -6.93 -17.86 -21.44
N ARG A 129 -6.78 -18.08 -22.74
CA ARG A 129 -6.41 -17.04 -23.71
C ARG A 129 -7.62 -16.13 -23.98
N VAL A 130 -7.42 -14.82 -23.86
CA VAL A 130 -8.39 -13.77 -24.19
C VAL A 130 -7.76 -12.79 -25.16
N ASP A 131 -8.49 -12.38 -26.19
CA ASP A 131 -7.99 -11.49 -27.24
C ASP A 131 -7.64 -10.09 -26.69
N ALA A 132 -6.58 -9.47 -27.21
CA ALA A 132 -6.15 -8.16 -26.78
C ALA A 132 -7.19 -7.06 -27.05
N ASN A 133 -8.08 -7.25 -28.04
CA ASN A 133 -9.14 -6.29 -28.34
C ASN A 133 -10.21 -6.21 -27.23
N GLU A 134 -10.31 -7.25 -26.40
CA GLU A 134 -11.25 -7.27 -25.27
C GLU A 134 -10.60 -6.75 -23.98
N ILE A 135 -9.27 -6.57 -23.93
CA ILE A 135 -8.56 -6.25 -22.69
C ILE A 135 -7.90 -4.89 -22.78
N LEU A 136 -8.26 -4.04 -21.84
CA LEU A 136 -7.57 -2.78 -21.58
C LEU A 136 -6.47 -3.06 -20.55
N HIS A 137 -5.22 -3.05 -21.00
CA HIS A 137 -4.06 -3.04 -20.13
C HIS A 137 -3.64 -1.60 -19.84
N ILE A 138 -3.87 -1.17 -18.61
CA ILE A 138 -3.67 0.20 -18.17
C ILE A 138 -2.41 0.23 -17.32
N MET A 139 -1.34 0.84 -17.82
CA MET A 139 -0.08 1.02 -17.09
C MET A 139 0.64 2.27 -17.56
N ARG A 140 1.55 2.78 -16.73
CA ARG A 140 2.46 3.87 -17.11
C ARG A 140 3.81 3.28 -17.53
N PRO A 141 4.20 3.34 -18.82
CA PRO A 141 5.51 2.87 -19.25
C PRO A 141 6.62 3.79 -18.71
N LEU A 142 7.63 3.18 -18.09
CA LEU A 142 8.83 3.83 -17.56
C LEU A 142 10.06 3.55 -18.43
N ALA A 143 10.09 2.41 -19.13
CA ALA A 143 11.20 2.01 -19.98
C ALA A 143 10.72 1.41 -21.31
N ALA A 144 11.56 1.47 -22.34
CA ALA A 144 11.32 0.81 -23.61
C ALA A 144 11.27 -0.72 -23.42
N GLY A 145 10.33 -1.38 -24.09
CA GLY A 145 10.14 -2.83 -23.99
C GLY A 145 9.47 -3.30 -22.69
N GLN A 146 9.00 -2.39 -21.83
CA GLN A 146 8.29 -2.77 -20.61
C GLN A 146 6.98 -3.51 -20.92
N VAL A 147 6.88 -4.75 -20.45
CA VAL A 147 5.71 -5.60 -20.69
C VAL A 147 4.63 -5.40 -19.64
N ARG A 148 5.03 -5.29 -18.36
CA ARG A 148 4.18 -5.19 -17.16
C ARG A 148 4.42 -3.87 -16.41
N GLY A 149 3.40 -3.37 -15.73
CA GLY A 149 3.49 -2.15 -14.93
C GLY A 149 4.38 -2.32 -13.69
N ILE A 150 4.88 -1.19 -13.18
CA ILE A 150 5.65 -1.15 -11.92
C ILE A 150 4.90 -0.23 -10.96
N SER A 151 4.68 -0.71 -9.74
CA SER A 151 4.01 0.03 -8.67
C SER A 151 4.63 1.42 -8.49
N TRP A 152 3.78 2.44 -8.33
CA TRP A 152 4.26 3.80 -8.08
C TRP A 152 4.91 3.94 -6.70
N LEU A 153 4.60 3.00 -5.80
CA LEU A 153 5.19 2.94 -4.47
C LEU A 153 6.55 2.26 -4.44
N ALA A 154 6.96 1.55 -5.52
CA ALA A 154 8.21 0.79 -5.58
C ALA A 154 9.44 1.57 -5.09
N PRO A 155 9.66 2.85 -5.47
CA PRO A 155 10.82 3.62 -5.01
C PRO A 155 10.83 3.95 -3.51
N ALA A 156 9.68 3.91 -2.84
CA ALA A 156 9.53 4.30 -1.43
C ALA A 156 9.52 3.13 -0.45
N ILE A 157 9.47 1.88 -0.93
CA ILE A 157 9.31 0.68 -0.08
C ILE A 157 10.43 0.55 0.95
N MET A 158 11.69 0.73 0.54
CA MET A 158 12.84 0.61 1.46
C MET A 158 12.80 1.69 2.55
N ALA A 159 12.52 2.94 2.18
CA ALA A 159 12.40 4.03 3.13
C ALA A 159 11.22 3.84 4.11
N ALA A 160 10.11 3.27 3.63
CA ALA A 160 8.97 2.92 4.48
C ALA A 160 9.33 1.82 5.49
N SER A 161 10.12 0.80 5.08
CA SER A 161 10.60 -0.25 5.99
C SER A 161 11.54 0.30 7.07
N ASP A 162 12.48 1.18 6.69
CA ASP A 162 13.38 1.82 7.66
C ASP A 162 12.61 2.68 8.67
N LEU A 163 11.57 3.38 8.21
CA LEU A 163 10.70 4.17 9.07
C LEU A 163 9.91 3.31 10.07
N ASP A 164 9.43 2.14 9.65
CA ASP A 164 8.72 1.19 10.50
C ASP A 164 9.64 0.67 11.62
N GLN A 165 10.86 0.23 11.27
CA GLN A 165 11.88 -0.21 12.22
C GLN A 165 12.26 0.89 13.21
N LEU A 166 12.40 2.14 12.73
CA LEU A 166 12.68 3.28 13.60
C LEU A 166 11.52 3.53 14.57
N THR A 167 10.28 3.43 14.09
CA THR A 167 9.08 3.64 14.91
C THR A 167 9.00 2.61 16.03
N ASP A 168 9.32 1.35 15.74
CA ASP A 168 9.39 0.29 16.74
C ASP A 168 10.51 0.51 17.75
N ALA A 169 11.71 0.88 17.30
CA ALA A 169 12.82 1.22 18.20
C ALA A 169 12.46 2.39 19.14
N LEU A 170 11.82 3.42 18.62
CA LEU A 170 11.32 4.55 19.40
C LEU A 170 10.23 4.11 20.39
N ARG A 171 9.33 3.23 19.98
CA ARG A 171 8.27 2.68 20.84
C ARG A 171 8.85 1.90 22.02
N VAL A 172 9.87 1.07 21.77
CA VAL A 172 10.61 0.36 22.84
C VAL A 172 11.32 1.36 23.74
N GLY A 173 11.98 2.38 23.18
CA GLY A 173 12.62 3.45 23.96
C GLY A 173 11.64 4.17 24.88
N VAL A 174 10.43 4.49 24.40
CA VAL A 174 9.36 5.08 25.21
C VAL A 174 8.94 4.14 26.33
N LYS A 175 8.70 2.86 26.04
CA LYS A 175 8.35 1.85 27.06
C LYS A 175 9.42 1.75 28.15
N VAL A 176 10.70 1.67 27.78
CA VAL A 176 11.82 1.63 28.73
C VAL A 176 11.91 2.93 29.53
N SER A 177 11.70 4.09 28.91
CA SER A 177 11.74 5.38 29.62
C SER A 177 10.58 5.56 30.60
N ALA A 178 9.44 4.93 30.32
CA ALA A 178 8.28 4.91 31.23
C ALA A 178 8.51 3.96 32.42
N MET A 179 9.39 2.95 32.28
CA MET A 179 9.83 2.11 33.39
C MET A 179 10.84 2.90 34.24
N HIS A 180 10.35 3.64 35.23
CA HIS A 180 11.21 4.26 36.24
C HIS A 180 11.84 3.17 37.13
N ALA A 181 13.05 2.73 36.78
CA ALA A 181 13.84 1.83 37.60
C ALA A 181 14.76 2.64 38.53
N GLY A 182 14.53 2.53 39.84
CA GLY A 182 15.40 3.06 40.88
C GLY A 182 16.35 1.97 41.38
N PHE A 183 17.65 2.26 41.38
CA PHE A 183 18.66 1.37 41.96
C PHE A 183 18.99 1.83 43.37
N LEU A 184 18.98 0.89 44.33
CA LEU A 184 19.45 1.13 45.70
C LEU A 184 20.95 0.95 45.73
N VAL A 185 21.68 1.99 46.13
CA VAL A 185 23.12 1.94 46.35
C VAL A 185 23.38 2.15 47.83
N ASP A 186 23.99 1.16 48.47
CA ASP A 186 24.52 1.31 49.84
C ASP A 186 25.79 2.16 49.78
N GLN A 187 25.76 3.34 50.42
CA GLN A 187 26.90 4.25 50.45
C GLN A 187 27.94 3.89 51.51
N ASN A 188 27.58 3.08 52.50
CA ASN A 188 28.46 2.77 53.63
C ASN A 188 29.27 1.49 53.43
N GLY A 189 28.98 0.71 52.39
CA GLY A 189 29.73 -0.51 52.03
C GLY A 189 29.72 -1.57 53.13
N LEU A 190 28.81 -1.44 54.10
CA LEU A 190 28.60 -2.40 55.17
C LEU A 190 27.70 -3.47 54.58
N GLY A 191 28.29 -4.44 53.88
CA GLY A 191 27.62 -5.51 53.13
C GLY A 191 26.69 -6.41 53.95
N GLY A 192 25.66 -5.83 54.55
CA GLY A 192 24.50 -6.49 55.09
C GLY A 192 23.49 -6.71 53.98
N GLU A 193 22.79 -7.84 54.05
CA GLU A 193 21.74 -8.18 53.08
C GLU A 193 20.76 -7.02 52.95
N VAL A 194 20.61 -6.53 51.72
CA VAL A 194 19.91 -5.28 51.39
C VAL A 194 18.38 -5.40 51.59
N TYR A 195 17.87 -6.56 52.02
CA TYR A 195 16.44 -6.87 52.04
C TYR A 195 16.01 -7.77 53.21
N ASP A 196 15.11 -7.26 54.06
CA ASP A 196 14.20 -8.07 54.88
C ASP A 196 12.85 -8.13 54.15
N GLY A 197 12.73 -9.05 53.19
CA GLY A 197 11.50 -9.33 52.46
C GLY A 197 11.37 -10.83 52.35
N ASN A 198 10.36 -11.41 53.01
CA ASN A 198 10.13 -12.84 52.99
C ASN A 198 9.86 -13.31 51.54
N ALA A 199 10.80 -14.04 50.95
CA ALA A 199 10.67 -14.57 49.61
C ALA A 199 9.70 -15.76 49.61
N ILE A 200 8.46 -15.56 49.16
CA ILE A 200 7.58 -16.67 48.79
C ILE A 200 7.72 -16.88 47.27
N GLY A 201 8.41 -17.96 46.88
CA GLY A 201 8.39 -18.47 45.51
C GLY A 201 9.32 -17.81 44.48
N GLY A 202 10.35 -17.07 44.91
CA GLY A 202 11.38 -16.56 43.99
C GLY A 202 10.94 -15.42 43.06
N ILE A 203 9.73 -14.89 43.27
CA ILE A 203 9.26 -13.64 42.65
C ILE A 203 9.40 -12.54 43.69
N LEU A 204 10.19 -11.51 43.38
CA LEU A 204 10.38 -10.34 44.24
C LEU A 204 9.08 -9.52 44.28
N GLU A 205 8.37 -9.53 45.42
CA GLU A 205 7.14 -8.75 45.67
C GLU A 205 7.42 -7.26 46.00
N SER A 206 8.48 -6.69 45.42
CA SER A 206 8.69 -5.24 45.42
C SER A 206 8.64 -4.75 43.98
N GLY A 207 7.49 -4.95 43.34
CA GLY A 207 7.20 -4.34 42.05
C GLY A 207 7.33 -2.83 42.15
N LEU A 208 8.25 -2.25 41.39
CA LEU A 208 8.28 -0.82 41.16
C LEU A 208 7.13 -0.48 40.21
N GLU A 209 5.97 -0.12 40.78
CA GLU A 209 4.88 0.47 40.00
C GLU A 209 5.21 1.95 39.71
N PRO A 210 4.96 2.44 38.48
CA PRO A 210 5.19 3.84 38.13
C PRO A 210 4.43 4.78 39.08
N GLY A 211 5.15 5.61 39.85
CA GLY A 211 4.57 6.61 40.76
C GLY A 211 4.59 6.25 42.25
N THR A 212 5.10 5.09 42.65
CA THR A 212 5.16 4.69 44.07
C THR A 212 6.44 5.20 44.76
N LEU A 213 6.30 5.90 45.89
CA LEU A 213 7.41 6.36 46.75
C LEU A 213 7.64 5.37 47.90
N LYS A 214 8.79 4.68 47.92
CA LYS A 214 9.17 3.76 49.02
C LYS A 214 10.16 4.45 49.97
N ARG A 215 9.94 4.31 51.28
CA ARG A 215 10.91 4.79 52.30
C ARG A 215 12.13 3.89 52.33
N LEU A 216 13.31 4.51 52.40
CA LEU A 216 14.61 3.81 52.42
C LEU A 216 15.17 3.74 53.84
N PRO A 217 15.85 2.63 54.21
CA PRO A 217 16.69 2.56 55.40
C PRO A 217 17.84 3.58 55.37
N THR A 218 18.34 3.94 56.56
CA THR A 218 19.42 4.91 56.75
C THR A 218 20.71 4.45 56.07
N GLY A 219 21.30 5.27 55.19
CA GLY A 219 22.55 4.95 54.47
C GLY A 219 22.37 4.44 53.04
N MET A 220 21.13 4.24 52.58
CA MET A 220 20.82 3.90 51.19
C MET A 220 20.44 5.14 50.37
N ASP A 221 20.97 5.22 49.15
CA ASP A 221 20.64 6.25 48.17
C ASP A 221 19.93 5.65 46.95
N VAL A 222 18.99 6.38 46.37
CA VAL A 222 18.30 5.98 45.12
C VAL A 222 18.94 6.70 43.96
N LYS A 223 19.57 5.94 43.07
CA LYS A 223 19.97 6.44 41.75
C LYS A 223 18.94 6.01 40.72
N PHE A 224 18.27 6.99 40.14
CA PHE A 224 17.40 6.75 39.00
C PHE A 224 18.23 6.56 37.75
N ASN A 225 17.86 5.56 36.94
CA ASN A 225 18.29 5.57 35.55
C ASN A 225 17.67 6.81 34.89
N THR A 226 18.49 7.67 34.30
CA THR A 226 18.03 8.73 33.41
C THR A 226 18.23 8.25 31.98
N PRO A 227 17.34 7.40 31.43
CA PRO A 227 17.41 7.07 30.03
C PRO A 227 17.32 8.40 29.25
N PRO A 228 18.23 8.67 28.31
CA PRO A 228 18.26 9.95 27.62
C PRO A 228 16.91 10.20 26.94
N HIS A 229 16.18 11.21 27.42
CA HIS A 229 14.88 11.60 26.89
C HIS A 229 15.02 12.12 25.45
N ARG A 230 14.92 11.22 24.45
CA ARG A 230 15.12 11.53 23.02
C ARG A 230 13.90 12.14 22.31
N TRP A 231 12.86 12.59 23.02
CA TRP A 231 11.68 13.21 22.38
C TRP A 231 11.97 14.56 21.68
N ARG A 232 13.10 15.22 22.01
CA ARG A 232 13.56 16.43 21.30
C ARG A 232 13.86 16.19 19.81
N LEU A 233 14.12 14.96 19.38
CA LEU A 233 14.40 14.64 17.97
C LEU A 233 13.12 14.67 17.10
N ILE A 234 11.97 14.25 17.63
CA ILE A 234 10.70 14.24 16.88
C ILE A 234 10.25 15.68 16.55
N ARG A 235 10.49 16.64 17.44
CA ARG A 235 10.22 18.06 17.19
C ARG A 235 11.13 18.64 16.10
N SER A 236 12.37 18.14 15.98
CA SER A 236 13.30 18.54 14.91
C SER A 236 12.90 17.95 13.55
N LEU A 237 12.40 16.71 13.51
CA LEU A 237 11.94 16.06 12.28
C LEU A 237 10.71 16.77 11.68
N ASN A 238 9.73 17.17 12.51
CA ASN A 238 8.60 17.98 12.04
C ASN A 238 9.03 19.36 11.52
N SER A 239 10.05 19.97 12.12
CA SER A 239 10.62 21.24 11.64
C SER A 239 11.35 21.09 10.30
N VAL A 240 12.02 19.95 10.06
CA VAL A 240 12.74 19.67 8.82
C VAL A 240 11.76 19.34 7.69
N CYS A 241 10.76 18.49 7.94
CA CYS A 241 9.70 18.20 6.94
C CYS A 241 8.89 19.45 6.53
N ALA A 242 8.63 20.38 7.46
CA ALA A 242 7.95 21.64 7.14
C ALA A 242 8.80 22.59 6.28
N SER A 243 10.12 22.42 6.26
CA SER A 243 11.06 23.22 5.44
C SER A 243 11.39 22.61 4.07
N LEU A 244 11.05 21.34 3.84
CA LEU A 244 11.27 20.61 2.59
C LEU A 244 10.05 20.59 1.66
N LEU A 245 8.89 21.08 2.10
CA LEU A 245 7.75 21.35 1.22
C LEU A 245 7.97 22.71 0.53
N PRO A 246 8.04 22.78 -0.81
CA PRO A 246 8.08 24.06 -1.50
C PRO A 246 6.78 24.82 -1.21
N ARG A 247 6.92 26.13 -0.94
CA ARG A 247 5.80 27.06 -0.74
C ARG A 247 4.91 27.15 -1.97
#